data_AF-A0A919PEE7-F1
#
_entry.id   AF-A0A919PEE7-F1
#
_cell.length_a   1.000
_cell.length_b   1.000
_cell.length_c   1.000
_cell.angle_alpha   90.00
_cell.angle_beta   90.00
_cell.angle_gamma   90.00
#
_symmetry.space_group_name_H-M   'P 1'
#
loop_
_entity.id
_entity.type
_entity.pdbx_description
1 polymer ?
#
loop_
_entity_poly.entity_id
_entity_poly.type
_entity_poly.pdbx_seq_one_letter_code
_entity_poly.pdbx_strand_id
1 'polypeptide(L)'
;MPDFAIDYGLLHEAKKDLHDLADRIGPKLGDTAFSQVGSIEYEDSDAVFGNDGLAESFRSLYRIAQHPMSKAESDLRELGDIFGAVADGYFDVDAQIANGMGMMGASLDLDRWKDDKAAWDYLQAHRGDCVPGPDGSMPGFCSATDPGPPPTDSTITTETGSVHTHLTLDENNNVIKEETTVVNGDQRYTSTTTYTPDHKSYTTDTTYSDGSTTHSVTTTGEHGSSVTDTTSGDGSTTHTVIALNEGGGGTMTVTESDGTVTKYTRGDQYARWDEVEKTTPEDDTDYSSYPTAV
;
A
#
# COMPACT_ATOMS: atom_id res chain seq x y z
N MET A 1 16.15 15.53 10.58
CA MET A 1 15.46 15.09 9.36
C MET A 1 14.44 16.17 9.04
N PRO A 2 14.22 16.59 7.77
CA PRO A 2 13.13 17.50 7.46
C PRO A 2 11.81 16.80 7.78
N ASP A 3 10.96 17.48 8.53
CA ASP A 3 9.68 16.96 9.00
C ASP A 3 8.63 17.06 7.88
N PHE A 4 8.64 16.08 6.98
CA PHE A 4 7.62 15.91 5.95
C PHE A 4 6.41 15.17 6.55
N ALA A 5 5.77 15.80 7.53
CA ALA A 5 4.44 15.42 8.00
C ALA A 5 3.40 15.73 6.90
N ILE A 6 3.36 14.86 5.89
CA ILE A 6 2.31 14.86 4.87
C ILE A 6 1.09 14.22 5.53
N ASP A 7 0.03 15.01 5.69
CA ASP A 7 -1.24 14.52 6.24
C ASP A 7 -1.92 13.63 5.19
N TYR A 8 -1.73 12.31 5.31
CA TYR A 8 -2.34 11.32 4.42
C TYR A 8 -3.87 11.44 4.40
N GLY A 9 -4.49 11.77 5.54
CA GLY A 9 -5.91 12.04 5.65
C GLY A 9 -6.33 13.22 4.79
N LEU A 10 -5.58 14.32 4.80
CA LEU A 10 -5.80 15.46 3.91
C LEU A 10 -5.63 15.10 2.42
N LEU A 11 -4.74 14.16 2.08
CA LEU A 11 -4.58 13.70 0.69
C LEU A 11 -5.71 12.77 0.23
N HIS A 12 -6.17 11.84 1.08
CA HIS A 12 -7.35 11.02 0.78
C HIS A 12 -8.64 11.85 0.81
N GLU A 13 -8.76 12.83 1.69
CA GLU A 13 -9.85 13.82 1.70
C GLU A 13 -9.80 14.67 0.43
N ALA A 14 -8.62 15.08 -0.04
CA ALA A 14 -8.47 15.76 -1.33
C ALA A 14 -8.86 14.86 -2.52
N LYS A 15 -8.44 13.59 -2.57
CA LYS A 15 -8.91 12.60 -3.57
C LYS A 15 -10.44 12.52 -3.56
N LYS A 16 -11.01 12.35 -2.37
CA LYS A 16 -12.47 12.27 -2.18
C LYS A 16 -13.19 13.54 -2.64
N ASP A 17 -12.74 14.71 -2.22
CA ASP A 17 -13.35 16.00 -2.57
C ASP A 17 -13.26 16.28 -4.08
N LEU A 18 -12.16 15.87 -4.74
CA LEU A 18 -11.98 16.01 -6.18
C LEU A 18 -12.89 15.05 -6.97
N HIS A 19 -13.03 13.79 -6.53
CA HIS A 19 -14.00 12.85 -7.11
C HIS A 19 -15.46 13.26 -6.83
N ASP A 20 -15.81 13.65 -5.60
CA ASP A 20 -17.13 14.17 -5.25
C ASP A 20 -17.46 15.46 -6.04
N LEU A 21 -16.46 16.29 -6.35
CA LEU A 21 -16.62 17.46 -7.21
C LEU A 21 -16.84 17.07 -8.68
N ALA A 22 -16.07 16.12 -9.21
CA ALA A 22 -16.26 15.55 -10.54
C ALA A 22 -17.67 14.94 -10.68
N ASP A 23 -18.09 14.09 -9.73
CA ASP A 23 -19.43 13.47 -9.67
C ASP A 23 -20.58 14.48 -9.51
N ARG A 24 -20.31 15.68 -8.97
CA ARG A 24 -21.29 16.78 -8.92
C ARG A 24 -21.34 17.63 -10.19
N ILE A 25 -20.29 17.58 -11.00
CA ILE A 25 -20.15 18.33 -12.26
C ILE A 25 -20.60 17.48 -13.45
N GLY A 26 -20.10 16.25 -13.60
CA GLY A 26 -20.37 15.36 -14.74
C GLY A 26 -21.85 15.16 -15.08
N PRO A 27 -22.73 14.78 -14.13
CA PRO A 27 -24.17 14.68 -14.37
C PRO A 27 -24.82 16.01 -14.77
N LYS A 28 -24.22 17.15 -14.38
CA LYS A 28 -24.69 18.47 -14.83
C LYS A 28 -24.30 18.80 -16.27
N LEU A 29 -23.27 18.14 -16.80
CA LEU A 29 -22.78 18.29 -18.17
C LEU A 29 -23.36 17.27 -19.14
N GLY A 30 -23.59 16.03 -18.69
CA GLY A 30 -24.11 14.94 -19.51
C GLY A 30 -25.63 14.89 -19.61
N ASP A 31 -26.34 14.96 -18.47
CA ASP A 31 -27.74 14.54 -18.36
C ASP A 31 -28.76 15.66 -18.07
N THR A 32 -28.35 16.93 -18.08
CA THR A 32 -29.26 18.04 -17.77
C THR A 32 -30.05 18.54 -18.97
N ALA A 33 -31.09 19.32 -18.70
CA ALA A 33 -31.73 20.18 -19.70
C ALA A 33 -30.73 21.09 -20.45
N PHE A 34 -29.55 21.41 -19.87
CA PHE A 34 -28.52 22.20 -20.56
C PHE A 34 -27.88 21.41 -21.72
N SER A 35 -27.53 20.14 -21.51
CA SER A 35 -26.98 19.27 -22.57
C SER A 35 -28.05 18.81 -23.55
N GLN A 36 -29.21 18.42 -23.04
CA GLN A 36 -30.35 18.00 -23.85
C GLN A 36 -30.76 19.11 -24.80
N VAL A 37 -30.95 20.35 -24.33
CA VAL A 37 -31.35 21.49 -25.19
C VAL A 37 -30.20 22.03 -26.03
N GLY A 38 -28.96 21.99 -25.53
CA GLY A 38 -27.76 22.43 -26.25
C GLY A 38 -27.43 21.60 -27.50
N SER A 39 -27.87 20.33 -27.55
CA SER A 39 -27.48 19.35 -28.59
C SER A 39 -28.51 19.11 -29.72
N ILE A 40 -29.73 19.64 -29.62
CA ILE A 40 -30.91 19.23 -30.44
C ILE A 40 -30.76 19.41 -31.98
N GLU A 41 -29.83 20.24 -32.46
CA GLU A 41 -29.87 20.91 -33.78
C GLU A 41 -31.22 21.60 -34.16
N TYR A 42 -31.29 22.23 -35.35
CA TYR A 42 -31.97 23.54 -35.48
C TYR A 42 -33.50 23.58 -35.29
N GLU A 43 -34.25 22.60 -35.79
CA GLU A 43 -35.72 22.74 -35.91
C GLU A 43 -36.48 22.53 -34.58
N ASP A 44 -35.93 21.76 -33.63
CA ASP A 44 -36.60 21.45 -32.36
C ASP A 44 -36.20 22.41 -31.21
N SER A 45 -35.10 23.17 -31.31
CA SER A 45 -34.70 24.13 -30.26
C SER A 45 -35.55 25.38 -30.21
N ASP A 46 -36.06 25.83 -31.35
CA ASP A 46 -36.89 27.04 -31.39
C ASP A 46 -38.27 26.78 -30.76
N ALA A 47 -38.74 25.52 -30.77
CA ALA A 47 -39.90 25.08 -30.00
C ALA A 47 -39.69 25.15 -28.47
N VAL A 48 -38.45 25.13 -27.99
CA VAL A 48 -38.10 25.22 -26.55
C VAL A 48 -37.93 26.67 -26.08
N PHE A 49 -37.31 27.52 -26.90
CA PHE A 49 -37.01 28.92 -26.52
C PHE A 49 -37.97 29.97 -27.11
N GLY A 50 -38.69 29.67 -28.19
CA GLY A 50 -39.55 30.61 -28.91
C GLY A 50 -38.82 31.82 -29.47
N ASN A 51 -37.52 31.69 -29.73
CA ASN A 51 -36.66 32.76 -30.21
C ASN A 51 -35.33 32.20 -30.76
N ASP A 52 -35.18 32.25 -32.08
CA ASP A 52 -33.97 31.80 -32.81
C ASP A 52 -32.66 32.32 -32.21
N GLY A 53 -32.59 33.62 -31.91
CA GLY A 53 -31.37 34.26 -31.41
C GLY A 53 -30.98 33.81 -29.99
N LEU A 54 -31.95 33.48 -29.15
CA LEU A 54 -31.72 32.89 -27.83
C LEU A 54 -31.28 31.43 -27.96
N ALA A 55 -31.91 30.64 -28.85
CA ALA A 55 -31.55 29.26 -29.13
C ALA A 55 -30.11 29.14 -29.68
N GLU A 56 -29.74 30.00 -30.65
CA GLU A 56 -28.39 30.07 -31.20
C GLU A 56 -27.35 30.47 -30.14
N SER A 57 -27.65 31.50 -29.34
CA SER A 57 -26.77 31.94 -28.25
C SER A 57 -26.55 30.85 -27.20
N PHE A 58 -27.60 30.12 -26.84
CA PHE A 58 -27.54 29.03 -25.86
C PHE A 58 -26.76 27.83 -26.39
N ARG A 59 -26.92 27.48 -27.68
CA ARG A 59 -26.08 26.46 -28.35
C ARG A 59 -24.61 26.85 -28.41
N SER A 60 -24.32 28.10 -28.74
CA SER A 60 -22.95 28.60 -28.81
C SER A 60 -22.28 28.52 -27.44
N LEU A 61 -23.00 28.94 -26.38
CA LEU A 61 -22.57 28.75 -25.00
C LEU A 61 -22.35 27.27 -24.65
N TYR A 62 -23.28 26.37 -25.00
CA TYR A 62 -23.13 24.93 -24.75
C TYR A 62 -21.89 24.35 -25.43
N ARG A 63 -21.70 24.57 -26.74
CA ARG A 63 -20.55 24.06 -27.50
C ARG A 63 -19.20 24.62 -27.00
N ILE A 64 -19.18 25.88 -26.54
CA ILE A 64 -17.98 26.50 -25.94
C ILE A 64 -17.72 25.95 -24.53
N ALA A 65 -18.76 25.65 -23.76
CA ALA A 65 -18.65 25.19 -22.37
C ALA A 65 -18.40 23.67 -22.23
N GLN A 66 -18.97 22.85 -23.10
CA GLN A 66 -18.94 21.38 -22.99
C GLN A 66 -17.51 20.84 -22.94
N HIS A 67 -16.63 21.28 -23.86
CA HIS A 67 -15.28 20.73 -23.97
C HIS A 67 -14.38 21.09 -22.76
N PRO A 68 -14.28 22.37 -22.34
CA PRO A 68 -13.55 22.74 -21.12
C PRO A 68 -14.10 22.08 -19.85
N MET A 69 -15.42 21.87 -19.77
CA MET A 69 -16.04 21.29 -18.57
C MET A 69 -15.88 19.76 -18.49
N SER A 70 -15.99 19.03 -19.61
CA SER A 70 -15.65 17.59 -19.64
C SER A 70 -14.16 17.36 -19.41
N LYS A 71 -13.30 18.26 -19.92
CA LYS A 71 -11.88 18.22 -19.58
C LYS A 71 -11.67 18.45 -18.07
N ALA A 72 -12.31 19.47 -17.48
CA ALA A 72 -12.20 19.71 -16.05
C ALA A 72 -12.69 18.53 -15.19
N GLU A 73 -13.71 17.77 -15.62
CA GLU A 73 -14.11 16.53 -14.93
C GLU A 73 -13.00 15.46 -14.96
N SER A 74 -12.36 15.26 -16.12
CA SER A 74 -11.22 14.34 -16.27
C SER A 74 -10.02 14.78 -15.44
N ASP A 75 -9.60 16.05 -15.59
CA ASP A 75 -8.47 16.65 -14.89
C ASP A 75 -8.67 16.60 -13.35
N LEU A 76 -9.92 16.71 -12.86
CA LEU A 76 -10.26 16.58 -11.43
C LEU A 76 -10.10 15.14 -10.91
N ARG A 77 -10.54 14.13 -11.68
CA ARG A 77 -10.32 12.72 -11.32
C ARG A 77 -8.84 12.38 -11.33
N GLU A 78 -8.14 12.71 -12.42
CA GLU A 78 -6.70 12.49 -12.57
C GLU A 78 -5.90 13.14 -11.42
N LEU A 79 -6.24 14.37 -11.03
CA LEU A 79 -5.63 15.03 -9.88
C LEU A 79 -5.96 14.33 -8.55
N GLY A 80 -7.19 13.85 -8.38
CA GLY A 80 -7.60 13.05 -7.21
C GLY A 80 -6.87 11.72 -7.13
N ASP A 81 -6.70 11.05 -8.26
CA ASP A 81 -5.97 9.79 -8.37
C ASP A 81 -4.47 9.98 -8.14
N ILE A 82 -3.87 11.10 -8.58
CA ILE A 82 -2.50 11.49 -8.21
C ILE A 82 -2.37 11.72 -6.69
N PHE A 83 -3.33 12.40 -6.06
CA PHE A 83 -3.30 12.57 -4.59
C PHE A 83 -3.48 11.24 -3.85
N GLY A 84 -4.30 10.33 -4.38
CA GLY A 84 -4.37 8.93 -3.93
C GLY A 84 -3.02 8.23 -4.05
N ALA A 85 -2.46 8.13 -5.25
CA ALA A 85 -1.20 7.44 -5.51
C ALA A 85 -0.01 8.01 -4.71
N VAL A 86 0.01 9.31 -4.40
CA VAL A 86 1.01 9.91 -3.52
C VAL A 86 0.74 9.58 -2.05
N ALA A 87 -0.51 9.55 -1.60
CA ALA A 87 -0.88 9.10 -0.26
C ALA A 87 -0.54 7.62 -0.10
N ASP A 88 -1.04 6.75 -0.98
CA ASP A 88 -0.83 5.31 -1.04
C ASP A 88 0.67 4.98 -1.15
N GLY A 89 1.43 5.68 -2.01
CA GLY A 89 2.86 5.43 -2.22
C GLY A 89 3.76 5.85 -1.06
N TYR A 90 3.48 6.98 -0.38
CA TYR A 90 4.18 7.31 0.86
C TYR A 90 3.68 6.46 2.03
N PHE A 91 2.39 6.10 2.06
CA PHE A 91 1.81 5.22 3.06
C PHE A 91 2.39 3.81 2.97
N ASP A 92 2.56 3.22 1.78
CA ASP A 92 3.16 1.89 1.63
C ASP A 92 4.60 1.86 2.15
N VAL A 93 5.35 2.95 1.98
CA VAL A 93 6.70 3.10 2.56
C VAL A 93 6.64 3.26 4.08
N ASP A 94 5.77 4.13 4.60
CA ASP A 94 5.68 4.39 6.04
C ASP A 94 5.02 3.22 6.80
N ALA A 95 4.11 2.48 6.16
CA ALA A 95 3.52 1.23 6.64
C ALA A 95 4.51 0.06 6.53
N GLN A 96 5.36 -0.03 5.49
CA GLN A 96 6.48 -0.98 5.49
C GLN A 96 7.48 -0.66 6.61
N ILE A 97 7.71 0.61 6.93
CA ILE A 97 8.56 1.04 8.05
C ILE A 97 7.89 0.77 9.40
N ALA A 98 6.60 1.08 9.56
CA ALA A 98 5.83 0.90 10.80
C ALA A 98 5.53 -0.57 11.10
N ASN A 99 5.11 -1.35 10.09
CA ASN A 99 5.05 -2.80 10.18
C ASN A 99 6.47 -3.35 10.42
N GLY A 100 7.51 -2.83 9.75
CA GLY A 100 8.90 -3.18 10.01
C GLY A 100 9.30 -3.01 11.48
N MET A 101 8.95 -1.87 12.10
CA MET A 101 9.23 -1.59 13.52
C MET A 101 8.36 -2.42 14.49
N GLY A 102 7.08 -2.64 14.16
CA GLY A 102 6.16 -3.48 14.94
C GLY A 102 6.56 -4.96 14.91
N MET A 103 6.79 -5.50 13.71
CA MET A 103 7.32 -6.84 13.47
C MET A 103 8.66 -7.03 14.20
N MET A 104 9.61 -6.10 14.09
CA MET A 104 10.88 -6.19 14.84
C MET A 104 10.65 -6.19 16.35
N GLY A 105 9.76 -5.36 16.89
CA GLY A 105 9.44 -5.32 18.32
C GLY A 105 8.88 -6.66 18.83
N ALA A 106 7.82 -7.16 18.19
CA ALA A 106 7.16 -8.40 18.63
C ALA A 106 8.02 -9.65 18.36
N SER A 107 8.75 -9.71 17.23
CA SER A 107 9.64 -10.83 16.92
C SER A 107 10.86 -10.90 17.83
N LEU A 108 11.47 -9.76 18.21
CA LEU A 108 12.63 -9.76 19.13
C LEU A 108 12.28 -10.31 20.52
N ASP A 109 11.13 -9.93 21.07
CA ASP A 109 10.67 -10.46 22.36
C ASP A 109 10.29 -11.95 22.25
N LEU A 110 9.67 -12.37 21.15
CA LEU A 110 9.33 -13.78 20.91
C LEU A 110 10.57 -14.66 20.68
N ASP A 111 11.56 -14.20 19.91
CA ASP A 111 12.77 -14.97 19.64
C ASP A 111 13.65 -15.06 20.89
N ARG A 112 13.74 -14.00 21.68
CA ARG A 112 14.35 -14.06 23.02
C ARG A 112 13.63 -15.08 23.92
N TRP A 113 12.29 -15.08 23.91
CA TRP A 113 11.53 -16.08 24.67
C TRP A 113 11.80 -17.50 24.16
N LYS A 114 11.96 -17.73 22.84
CA LYS A 114 12.34 -19.04 22.28
C LYS A 114 13.72 -19.49 22.76
N ASP A 115 14.70 -18.60 22.81
CA ASP A 115 16.05 -18.90 23.34
C ASP A 115 15.98 -19.27 24.82
N ASP A 116 15.30 -18.46 25.64
CA ASP A 116 15.11 -18.74 27.08
C ASP A 116 14.31 -20.05 27.29
N LYS A 117 13.33 -20.35 26.43
CA LYS A 117 12.53 -21.58 26.43
C LYS A 117 13.37 -22.81 26.07
N ALA A 118 14.23 -22.71 25.06
CA ALA A 118 15.15 -23.77 24.67
C ALA A 118 16.16 -24.06 25.79
N ALA A 119 16.68 -23.03 26.47
CA ALA A 119 17.55 -23.19 27.63
C ALA A 119 16.82 -23.85 28.82
N TRP A 120 15.56 -23.47 29.07
CA TRP A 120 14.72 -24.08 30.11
C TRP A 120 14.37 -25.54 29.82
N ASP A 121 14.00 -25.87 28.58
CA ASP A 121 13.70 -27.25 28.17
C ASP A 121 14.95 -28.13 28.22
N TYR A 122 16.10 -27.60 27.83
CA TYR A 122 17.39 -28.27 28.00
C TYR A 122 17.67 -28.58 29.48
N LEU A 123 17.42 -27.63 30.39
CA LEU A 123 17.52 -27.84 31.84
C LEU A 123 16.52 -28.89 32.36
N GLN A 124 15.27 -28.91 31.87
CA GLN A 124 14.31 -29.94 32.30
C GLN A 124 14.76 -31.34 31.85
N ALA A 125 15.29 -31.47 30.62
CA ALA A 125 15.81 -32.73 30.10
C ALA A 125 17.09 -33.21 30.81
N HIS A 126 18.01 -32.30 31.15
CA HIS A 126 19.32 -32.60 31.73
C HIS A 126 19.41 -32.27 33.23
N ARG A 127 18.28 -32.26 33.94
CA ARG A 127 18.21 -31.84 35.35
C ARG A 127 19.08 -32.66 36.30
N GLY A 128 19.36 -33.91 35.94
CA GLY A 128 20.28 -34.80 36.67
C GLY A 128 21.75 -34.43 36.52
N ASP A 129 22.12 -33.72 35.45
CA ASP A 129 23.50 -33.32 35.13
C ASP A 129 23.88 -31.97 35.79
N CYS A 130 22.95 -31.35 36.52
CA CYS A 130 23.19 -30.19 37.36
C CYS A 130 23.94 -30.57 38.65
N VAL A 131 25.20 -30.96 38.49
CA VAL A 131 26.16 -31.25 39.56
C VAL A 131 27.31 -30.21 39.56
N PRO A 132 27.83 -29.80 40.73
CA PRO A 132 28.96 -28.88 40.78
C PRO A 132 30.22 -29.46 40.14
N GLY A 133 30.93 -28.64 39.38
CA GLY A 133 32.25 -28.94 38.83
C GLY A 133 33.36 -28.97 39.89
N PRO A 134 34.61 -29.29 39.50
CA PRO A 134 35.76 -29.36 40.42
C PRO A 134 36.11 -28.04 41.13
N ASP A 135 35.65 -26.92 40.60
CA ASP A 135 35.77 -25.56 41.15
C ASP A 135 34.55 -25.13 42.00
N GLY A 136 33.54 -25.99 42.12
CA GLY A 136 32.28 -25.71 42.80
C GLY A 136 31.26 -24.92 41.97
N SER A 137 31.57 -24.59 40.71
CA SER A 137 30.62 -23.92 39.82
C SER A 137 29.56 -24.89 39.29
N MET A 138 28.35 -24.40 39.00
CA MET A 138 27.31 -25.18 38.32
C MET A 138 27.44 -24.99 36.80
N PRO A 139 27.09 -25.99 35.97
CA PRO A 139 26.96 -25.81 34.53
C PRO A 139 26.01 -24.66 34.20
N GLY A 140 26.37 -23.82 33.21
CA GLY A 140 25.64 -22.58 32.92
C GLY A 140 24.14 -22.77 32.61
N PHE A 141 23.76 -23.90 31.99
CA PHE A 141 22.35 -24.19 31.72
C PHE A 141 21.51 -24.42 33.00
N CYS A 142 22.14 -24.73 34.13
CA CYS A 142 21.47 -24.93 35.42
C CYS A 142 20.96 -23.62 36.06
N SER A 143 21.29 -22.46 35.49
CA SER A 143 20.69 -21.18 35.87
C SER A 143 19.52 -20.76 34.97
N ALA A 144 19.13 -21.55 33.97
CA ALA A 144 17.97 -21.25 33.14
C ALA A 144 16.69 -21.20 33.99
N THR A 145 15.82 -20.24 33.68
CA THR A 145 14.54 -20.01 34.36
C THR A 145 13.39 -20.29 33.41
N ASP A 146 12.24 -20.71 33.94
CA ASP A 146 11.00 -20.81 33.16
C ASP A 146 10.64 -19.43 32.59
N PRO A 147 10.59 -19.25 31.24
CA PRO A 147 10.24 -17.96 30.65
C PRO A 147 8.72 -17.70 30.69
N GLY A 148 7.90 -18.68 31.10
CA GLY A 148 6.45 -18.56 31.10
C GLY A 148 5.83 -18.66 29.70
N PRO A 149 4.60 -18.15 29.49
CA PRO A 149 3.94 -18.18 28.19
C PRO A 149 4.68 -17.28 27.16
N PRO A 150 4.57 -17.57 25.86
CA PRO A 150 5.19 -16.74 24.82
C PRO A 150 4.62 -15.31 24.83
N PRO A 151 5.46 -14.28 24.63
CA PRO A 151 4.97 -12.93 24.41
C PRO A 151 4.31 -12.86 23.03
N THR A 152 2.99 -12.74 23.02
CA THR A 152 2.19 -12.61 21.80
C THR A 152 1.74 -11.18 21.54
N ASP A 153 1.89 -10.28 22.50
CA ASP A 153 1.40 -8.91 22.41
C ASP A 153 2.54 -7.92 22.65
N SER A 154 2.79 -7.03 21.68
CA SER A 154 3.72 -5.92 21.82
C SER A 154 3.00 -4.59 21.58
N THR A 155 3.45 -3.52 22.23
CA THR A 155 2.90 -2.17 22.04
C THR A 155 4.00 -1.13 22.16
N ILE A 156 4.25 -0.42 21.08
CA ILE A 156 5.18 0.71 21.02
C ILE A 156 4.33 1.98 21.01
N THR A 157 4.52 2.86 21.99
CA THR A 157 3.87 4.17 22.05
C THR A 157 4.93 5.27 21.88
N THR A 158 4.67 6.20 20.97
CA THR A 158 5.50 7.37 20.69
C THR A 158 4.78 8.66 21.11
N GLU A 159 5.38 9.82 20.88
CA GLU A 159 4.72 11.12 21.10
C GLU A 159 3.59 11.40 20.09
N THR A 160 3.62 10.76 18.92
CA THR A 160 2.67 10.96 17.82
C THR A 160 1.59 9.87 17.71
N GLY A 161 1.85 8.66 18.24
CA GLY A 161 0.94 7.54 18.04
C GLY A 161 1.30 6.27 18.82
N SER A 162 0.67 5.16 18.42
CA SER A 162 0.95 3.84 18.97
C SER A 162 0.81 2.75 17.91
N VAL A 163 1.75 1.81 17.90
CA VAL A 163 1.69 0.55 17.16
C VAL A 163 1.45 -0.57 18.17
N HIS A 164 0.36 -1.32 18.00
CA HIS A 164 0.06 -2.51 18.78
C HIS A 164 0.08 -3.72 17.84
N THR A 165 0.83 -4.76 18.18
CA THR A 165 1.02 -5.96 17.36
C THR A 165 0.68 -7.20 18.19
N HIS A 166 -0.20 -8.04 17.65
CA HIS A 166 -0.61 -9.32 18.23
C HIS A 166 -0.18 -10.49 17.32
N LEU A 167 0.43 -11.53 17.89
CA LEU A 167 0.96 -12.70 17.20
C LEU A 167 0.15 -13.95 17.55
N THR A 168 -0.39 -14.63 16.53
CA THR A 168 -0.89 -16.00 16.65
C THR A 168 0.21 -16.99 16.28
N LEU A 169 0.43 -18.00 17.13
CA LEU A 169 1.49 -18.98 16.96
C LEU A 169 0.94 -20.39 16.63
N ASP A 170 1.74 -21.22 15.96
CA ASP A 170 1.51 -22.66 15.81
C ASP A 170 1.91 -23.47 17.07
N GLU A 171 1.74 -24.80 17.02
CA GLU A 171 2.12 -25.72 18.09
C GLU A 171 3.64 -25.72 18.42
N ASN A 172 4.47 -25.19 17.51
CA ASN A 172 5.93 -25.09 17.65
C ASN A 172 6.39 -23.68 18.05
N ASN A 173 5.46 -22.73 18.25
CA ASN A 173 5.69 -21.31 18.52
C ASN A 173 6.22 -20.50 17.31
N ASN A 174 5.96 -20.94 16.08
CA ASN A 174 6.16 -20.17 14.85
C ASN A 174 4.98 -19.21 14.62
N VAL A 175 5.23 -18.00 14.12
CA VAL A 175 4.17 -17.02 13.83
C VAL A 175 3.39 -17.44 12.58
N ILE A 176 2.09 -17.70 12.72
CA ILE A 176 1.20 -18.04 11.59
C ILE A 176 0.29 -16.88 11.18
N LYS A 177 0.06 -15.93 12.09
CA LYS A 177 -0.71 -14.71 11.83
C LYS A 177 -0.18 -13.57 12.72
N GLU A 178 -0.11 -12.37 12.16
CA GLU A 178 0.14 -11.12 12.87
C GLU A 178 -1.04 -10.17 12.66
N GLU A 179 -1.45 -9.47 13.70
CA GLU A 179 -2.47 -8.41 13.68
C GLU A 179 -1.89 -7.13 14.25
N THR A 180 -1.62 -6.16 13.39
CA THR A 180 -1.02 -4.87 13.75
C THR A 180 -2.05 -3.75 13.63
N THR A 181 -2.33 -3.06 14.74
CA THR A 181 -3.12 -1.84 14.80
C THR A 181 -2.19 -0.64 14.96
N VAL A 182 -2.28 0.32 14.04
CA VAL A 182 -1.56 1.59 14.15
C VAL A 182 -2.54 2.73 14.39
N VAL A 183 -2.19 3.63 15.29
CA VAL A 183 -2.91 4.86 15.61
C VAL A 183 -1.93 6.02 15.54
N ASN A 184 -2.25 7.09 14.82
CA ASN A 184 -1.44 8.31 14.71
C ASN A 184 -2.39 9.51 14.66
N GLY A 185 -2.42 10.32 15.71
CA GLY A 185 -3.48 11.33 15.90
C GLY A 185 -4.89 10.71 15.82
N ASP A 186 -5.73 11.27 14.93
CA ASP A 186 -7.08 10.76 14.66
C ASP A 186 -7.11 9.62 13.62
N GLN A 187 -5.98 9.31 12.97
CA GLN A 187 -5.88 8.24 11.98
C GLN A 187 -5.66 6.88 12.66
N ARG A 188 -6.31 5.84 12.13
CA ARG A 188 -6.16 4.45 12.57
C ARG A 188 -6.28 3.50 11.39
N TYR A 189 -5.40 2.51 11.34
CA TYR A 189 -5.59 1.35 10.47
C TYR A 189 -5.31 0.03 11.22
N THR A 190 -5.83 -1.06 10.68
CA THR A 190 -5.57 -2.42 11.16
C THR A 190 -5.10 -3.26 9.99
N SER A 191 -3.94 -3.88 10.11
CA SER A 191 -3.36 -4.81 9.14
C SER A 191 -3.29 -6.21 9.74
N THR A 192 -3.63 -7.22 8.95
CA THR A 192 -3.60 -8.64 9.32
C THR A 192 -2.76 -9.39 8.31
N THR A 193 -1.58 -9.86 8.73
CA THR A 193 -0.70 -10.69 7.90
C THR A 193 -0.85 -12.16 8.29
N THR A 194 -1.12 -13.04 7.34
CA THR A 194 -1.20 -14.50 7.53
C THR A 194 -0.10 -15.17 6.72
N TYR A 195 0.71 -16.01 7.37
CA TYR A 195 1.87 -16.67 6.75
C TYR A 195 1.52 -18.10 6.31
N THR A 196 2.10 -18.56 5.19
CA THR A 196 2.03 -19.98 4.83
C THR A 196 2.88 -20.85 5.77
N PRO A 197 2.55 -22.14 5.94
CA PRO A 197 3.33 -23.04 6.81
C PRO A 197 4.80 -23.25 6.39
N ASP A 198 5.16 -22.93 5.14
CA ASP A 198 6.55 -22.96 4.66
C ASP A 198 7.22 -21.57 4.70
N HIS A 199 6.52 -20.54 5.19
CA HIS A 199 6.92 -19.13 5.25
C HIS A 199 7.41 -18.53 3.93
N LYS A 200 7.07 -19.15 2.78
CA LYS A 200 7.47 -18.63 1.46
C LYS A 200 6.50 -17.62 0.91
N SER A 201 5.26 -17.60 1.36
CA SER A 201 4.32 -16.54 1.04
C SER A 201 3.50 -16.11 2.24
N TYR A 202 2.90 -14.95 2.13
CA TYR A 202 1.96 -14.40 3.10
C TYR A 202 0.92 -13.54 2.41
N THR A 203 -0.20 -13.33 3.10
CA THR A 203 -1.29 -12.47 2.68
C THR A 203 -1.49 -11.40 3.74
N THR A 204 -1.61 -10.14 3.34
CA THR A 204 -1.82 -9.00 4.23
C THR A 204 -3.11 -8.28 3.85
N ASP A 205 -4.08 -8.29 4.75
CA ASP A 205 -5.33 -7.55 4.64
C ASP A 205 -5.26 -6.29 5.52
N THR A 206 -5.39 -5.09 4.93
CA THR A 206 -5.39 -3.83 5.68
C THR A 206 -6.74 -3.12 5.55
N THR A 207 -7.21 -2.53 6.65
CA THR A 207 -8.43 -1.71 6.74
C THR A 207 -8.10 -0.34 7.33
N TYR A 208 -8.53 0.71 6.65
CA TYR A 208 -8.21 2.11 6.97
C TYR A 208 -9.35 2.79 7.75
N SER A 209 -9.09 4.00 8.27
CA SER A 209 -10.05 4.77 9.08
C SER A 209 -11.29 5.23 8.31
N ASP A 210 -11.21 5.35 6.98
CA ASP A 210 -12.34 5.66 6.09
C ASP A 210 -13.19 4.42 5.72
N GLY A 211 -12.75 3.22 6.13
CA GLY A 211 -13.38 1.95 5.80
C GLY A 211 -12.95 1.36 4.46
N SER A 212 -12.00 1.97 3.75
CA SER A 212 -11.34 1.35 2.59
C SER A 212 -10.46 0.17 3.05
N THR A 213 -10.08 -0.68 2.09
CA THR A 213 -9.28 -1.88 2.35
C THR A 213 -8.27 -2.13 1.23
N THR A 214 -7.13 -2.73 1.58
CA THR A 214 -6.18 -3.32 0.63
C THR A 214 -5.95 -4.80 0.96
N HIS A 215 -5.74 -5.61 -0.07
CA HIS A 215 -5.42 -7.04 0.04
C HIS A 215 -4.15 -7.31 -0.76
N SER A 216 -3.08 -7.73 -0.09
CA SER A 216 -1.78 -8.03 -0.71
C SER A 216 -1.44 -9.50 -0.56
N VAL A 217 -0.94 -10.13 -1.62
CA VAL A 217 -0.36 -11.46 -1.60
C VAL A 217 1.11 -11.36 -1.99
N THR A 218 2.02 -11.72 -1.09
CA THR A 218 3.46 -11.69 -1.33
C THR A 218 4.05 -13.09 -1.33
N THR A 219 4.83 -13.40 -2.36
CA THR A 219 5.71 -14.58 -2.42
C THR A 219 7.17 -14.13 -2.34
N THR A 220 7.95 -14.77 -1.47
CA THR A 220 9.37 -14.51 -1.26
C THR A 220 10.23 -15.49 -2.05
N GLY A 221 11.42 -15.03 -2.45
CA GLY A 221 12.42 -15.76 -3.22
C GLY A 221 13.81 -15.63 -2.62
N GLU A 222 14.82 -16.03 -3.40
CA GLU A 222 16.22 -16.00 -2.95
C GLU A 222 16.70 -14.57 -2.65
N HIS A 223 17.61 -14.44 -1.68
CA HIS A 223 18.20 -13.18 -1.24
C HIS A 223 17.20 -12.09 -0.77
N GLY A 224 15.97 -12.48 -0.41
CA GLY A 224 14.91 -11.53 -0.05
C GLY A 224 14.21 -10.90 -1.24
N SER A 225 14.37 -11.46 -2.45
CA SER A 225 13.53 -11.14 -3.61
C SER A 225 12.06 -11.41 -3.29
N SER A 226 11.13 -10.72 -3.94
CA SER A 226 9.70 -10.92 -3.74
C SER A 226 8.86 -10.60 -4.97
N VAL A 227 7.67 -11.18 -5.03
CA VAL A 227 6.57 -10.78 -5.92
C VAL A 227 5.37 -10.47 -5.04
N THR A 228 4.79 -9.29 -5.19
CA THR A 228 3.61 -8.83 -4.44
C THR A 228 2.52 -8.39 -5.41
N ASP A 229 1.34 -8.98 -5.27
CA ASP A 229 0.11 -8.54 -5.92
C ASP A 229 -0.76 -7.83 -4.88
N THR A 230 -1.00 -6.53 -5.02
CA THR A 230 -1.90 -5.75 -4.16
C THR A 230 -3.19 -5.42 -4.91
N THR A 231 -4.34 -5.56 -4.26
CA THR A 231 -5.67 -5.16 -4.75
C THR A 231 -6.29 -4.17 -3.77
N SER A 232 -6.72 -3.01 -4.26
CA SER A 232 -7.39 -1.97 -3.47
C SER A 232 -8.92 -2.16 -3.46
N GLY A 233 -9.61 -1.50 -2.53
CA GLY A 233 -11.06 -1.64 -2.35
C GLY A 233 -11.92 -1.15 -3.53
N ASP A 234 -11.35 -0.35 -4.44
CA ASP A 234 -11.97 0.03 -5.71
C ASP A 234 -11.75 -1.00 -6.84
N GLY A 235 -10.98 -2.06 -6.58
CA GLY A 235 -10.62 -3.10 -7.54
C GLY A 235 -9.39 -2.80 -8.39
N SER A 236 -8.72 -1.66 -8.19
CA SER A 236 -7.41 -1.40 -8.79
C SER A 236 -6.36 -2.39 -8.25
N THR A 237 -5.37 -2.72 -9.08
CA THR A 237 -4.33 -3.71 -8.75
C THR A 237 -2.94 -3.19 -9.08
N THR A 238 -1.99 -3.44 -8.19
CA THR A 238 -0.57 -3.15 -8.38
C THR A 238 0.25 -4.44 -8.27
N HIS A 239 1.07 -4.72 -9.29
CA HIS A 239 1.96 -5.87 -9.32
C HIS A 239 3.41 -5.40 -9.14
N THR A 240 4.09 -5.85 -8.08
CA THR A 240 5.47 -5.46 -7.77
C THR A 240 6.39 -6.68 -7.75
N VAL A 241 7.47 -6.62 -8.52
CA VAL A 241 8.54 -7.64 -8.56
C VAL A 241 9.84 -7.03 -8.10
N ILE A 242 10.40 -7.55 -7.00
CA ILE A 242 11.72 -7.19 -6.49
C ILE A 242 12.66 -8.37 -6.69
N ALA A 243 13.73 -8.19 -7.45
CA ALA A 243 14.78 -9.19 -7.66
C ALA A 243 16.09 -8.68 -7.04
N LEU A 244 16.56 -9.37 -6.00
CA LEU A 244 17.76 -9.02 -5.22
C LEU A 244 18.90 -10.01 -5.46
N ASN A 245 20.12 -9.50 -5.33
CA ASN A 245 21.36 -10.29 -5.27
C ASN A 245 21.86 -10.45 -3.83
N GLU A 246 22.90 -11.26 -3.63
CA GLU A 246 23.49 -11.54 -2.31
C GLU A 246 24.00 -10.28 -1.56
N GLY A 247 24.39 -9.22 -2.28
CA GLY A 247 24.75 -7.93 -1.68
C GLY A 247 23.54 -7.04 -1.33
N GLY A 248 22.33 -7.54 -1.52
CA GLY A 248 21.06 -6.83 -1.38
C GLY A 248 20.82 -5.76 -2.45
N GLY A 249 21.72 -5.58 -3.42
CA GLY A 249 21.46 -4.79 -4.61
C GLY A 249 20.46 -5.48 -5.53
N GLY A 250 19.84 -4.77 -6.47
CA GLY A 250 18.80 -5.40 -7.30
C GLY A 250 18.01 -4.47 -8.19
N THR A 251 16.92 -5.01 -8.73
CA THR A 251 15.92 -4.34 -9.57
C THR A 251 14.54 -4.48 -8.94
N MET A 252 13.72 -3.43 -9.05
CA MET A 252 12.30 -3.46 -8.71
C MET A 252 11.49 -3.00 -9.92
N THR A 253 10.42 -3.72 -10.25
CA THR A 253 9.45 -3.35 -11.28
C THR A 253 8.08 -3.24 -10.61
N VAL A 254 7.42 -2.11 -10.81
CA VAL A 254 6.04 -1.88 -10.38
C VAL A 254 5.19 -1.71 -11.64
N THR A 255 4.10 -2.48 -11.75
CA THR A 255 3.08 -2.34 -12.78
C THR A 255 1.77 -1.90 -12.11
N GLU A 256 1.29 -0.74 -12.50
CA GLU A 256 0.05 -0.12 -12.02
C GLU A 256 -1.18 -0.63 -12.82
N SER A 257 -2.39 -0.36 -12.32
CA SER A 257 -3.63 -0.92 -12.90
C SER A 257 -3.99 -0.40 -14.30
N ASP A 258 -3.45 0.75 -14.68
CA ASP A 258 -3.56 1.33 -16.02
C ASP A 258 -2.60 0.65 -17.03
N GLY A 259 -1.64 -0.16 -16.54
CA GLY A 259 -0.57 -0.76 -17.33
C GLY A 259 0.73 0.06 -17.34
N THR A 260 0.81 1.17 -16.61
CA THR A 260 2.06 1.92 -16.42
C THR A 260 3.08 1.05 -15.69
N VAL A 261 4.30 0.98 -16.24
CA VAL A 261 5.41 0.20 -15.66
C VAL A 261 6.53 1.15 -15.26
N THR A 262 6.90 1.12 -13.97
CA THR A 262 8.04 1.87 -13.43
C THR A 262 9.11 0.90 -12.92
N LYS A 263 10.36 1.07 -13.35
CA LYS A 263 11.51 0.25 -12.97
C LYS A 263 12.53 1.06 -12.18
N TYR A 264 13.08 0.41 -11.17
CA TYR A 264 14.05 0.96 -10.24
C TYR A 264 15.25 0.04 -10.10
N THR A 265 16.39 0.59 -9.70
CA THR A 265 17.59 -0.17 -9.34
C THR A 265 18.14 0.31 -8.00
N ARG A 266 18.85 -0.56 -7.28
CA ARG A 266 19.66 -0.15 -6.12
C ARG A 266 20.99 -0.91 -6.11
N GLY A 267 22.06 -0.23 -5.69
CA GLY A 267 23.42 -0.78 -5.71
C GLY A 267 23.69 -1.87 -4.68
N ASP A 268 23.14 -1.72 -3.47
CA ASP A 268 23.30 -2.62 -2.32
C ASP A 268 22.09 -2.48 -1.36
N GLN A 269 22.10 -3.22 -0.25
CA GLN A 269 21.02 -3.21 0.76
C GLN A 269 20.79 -1.87 1.49
N TYR A 270 21.76 -0.95 1.47
CA TYR A 270 21.68 0.37 2.10
C TYR A 270 21.47 1.50 1.07
N ALA A 271 21.69 1.22 -0.21
CA ALA A 271 21.37 2.13 -1.30
C ALA A 271 19.86 2.30 -1.44
N ARG A 272 19.44 3.54 -1.70
CA ARG A 272 18.05 3.84 -2.10
C ARG A 272 17.73 3.17 -3.45
N TRP A 273 16.44 2.99 -3.71
CA TRP A 273 15.96 2.73 -5.06
C TRP A 273 16.03 4.02 -5.89
N ASP A 274 16.73 3.98 -7.02
CA ASP A 274 16.76 5.01 -8.04
C ASP A 274 15.90 4.55 -9.23
N GLU A 275 14.92 5.36 -9.65
CA GLU A 275 14.12 5.12 -10.86
C GLU A 275 15.03 5.17 -12.10
N VAL A 276 14.86 4.21 -13.01
CA VAL A 276 15.68 4.10 -14.24
C VAL A 276 14.85 4.11 -15.52
N GLU A 277 13.56 3.78 -15.45
CA GLU A 277 12.68 3.67 -16.60
C GLU A 277 11.22 3.80 -16.13
N LYS A 278 10.42 4.61 -16.83
CA LYS A 278 8.96 4.63 -16.70
C LYS A 278 8.36 4.53 -18.11
N THR A 279 7.36 3.69 -18.27
CA THR A 279 6.67 3.46 -19.55
C THR A 279 5.17 3.51 -19.31
N THR A 280 4.47 4.38 -20.03
CA THR A 280 3.00 4.43 -20.03
C THR A 280 2.46 3.70 -21.27
N PRO A 281 1.19 3.22 -21.25
CA PRO A 281 0.59 2.57 -22.42
C PRO A 281 0.52 3.46 -23.68
N GLU A 282 0.57 4.79 -23.54
CA GLU A 282 0.55 5.72 -24.67
C GLU A 282 1.91 5.80 -25.41
N ASP A 283 3.02 5.60 -24.69
CA ASP A 283 4.39 5.69 -25.23
C ASP A 283 4.69 4.62 -26.30
N ASP A 284 4.01 3.47 -26.27
CA ASP A 284 4.25 2.33 -27.16
C ASP A 284 3.64 2.51 -28.57
N THR A 285 3.04 3.68 -28.86
CA THR A 285 2.32 3.95 -30.12
C THR A 285 3.14 4.62 -31.23
N ASP A 286 4.32 5.19 -30.93
CA ASP A 286 5.05 6.07 -31.87
C ASP A 286 6.23 5.40 -32.64
N TYR A 287 6.23 4.06 -32.77
CA TYR A 287 7.29 3.33 -33.50
C TYR A 287 6.81 2.46 -34.68
N SER A 288 5.91 3.02 -35.52
CA SER A 288 5.48 2.40 -36.79
C SER A 288 5.49 3.34 -38.01
N SER A 289 6.50 4.18 -38.15
CA SER A 289 6.68 5.02 -39.36
C SER A 289 7.37 4.25 -40.51
N TYR A 290 6.55 3.59 -41.34
CA TYR A 290 6.76 3.20 -42.75
C TYR A 290 8.19 2.95 -43.32
N PRO A 291 8.46 1.73 -43.86
CA PRO A 291 9.44 1.60 -44.94
C PRO A 291 8.88 2.16 -46.24
N THR A 292 9.55 3.17 -46.82
CA THR A 292 9.21 3.73 -48.13
C THR A 292 9.38 2.69 -49.25
N ALA A 293 8.32 2.47 -50.04
CA ALA A 293 8.42 1.70 -51.28
C ALA A 293 9.14 2.50 -52.39
N VAL A 294 9.94 1.79 -53.18
CA VAL A 294 10.51 2.21 -54.48
C VAL A 294 10.25 1.09 -55.48
#